data_AF-A0A2S5R2D2-F1
#
_entry.id   AF-A0A2S5R2D2-F1
#
_cell.length_a   1.000
_cell.length_b   1.000
_cell.length_c   1.000
_cell.angle_alpha   90.00
_cell.angle_beta   90.00
_cell.angle_gamma   90.00
#
_symmetry.space_group_name_H-M   'P 1'
#
loop_
_entity.id
_entity.type
_entity.pdbx_description
1 polymer ?
#
loop_
_entity_poly.entity_id
_entity_poly.type
_entity_poly.pdbx_seq_one_letter_code
_entity_poly.pdbx_strand_id
1 'polypeptide(L)'
;MATQTIVTKESLQTMLDNTNPNYVMAVVGRALVQLHKRQTESEKVTNSTQEHNGVGFAGCDARSGSMTAKFYLKHNKLEQWMIEKWLKRGSNGFSRLTKYHAQLNQVATSK
;
A
#
# COMPACT_ATOMS: atom_id res chain seq x y z
N MET A 1 2.09 -5.60 -27.06
CA MET A 1 3.26 -5.00 -26.40
C MET A 1 3.30 -5.55 -24.98
N ALA A 2 4.36 -6.25 -24.57
CA ALA A 2 4.45 -6.81 -23.23
C ALA A 2 4.69 -5.67 -22.22
N THR A 3 3.71 -5.37 -21.38
CA THR A 3 3.88 -4.47 -20.24
C THR A 3 4.89 -5.08 -19.28
N GLN A 4 6.07 -4.47 -19.15
CA GLN A 4 7.06 -4.85 -18.14
C GLN A 4 6.40 -4.76 -16.77
N THR A 5 6.33 -5.88 -16.06
CA THR A 5 5.79 -5.93 -14.71
C THR A 5 6.95 -5.66 -13.76
N ILE A 6 7.03 -4.44 -13.24
CA ILE A 6 8.07 -3.96 -12.32
C ILE A 6 7.76 -4.42 -10.89
N VAL A 7 6.47 -4.46 -10.53
CA VAL A 7 6.01 -4.84 -9.18
C VAL A 7 5.12 -6.07 -9.29
N THR A 8 5.69 -7.25 -9.01
CA THR A 8 4.92 -8.49 -8.85
C THR A 8 4.53 -8.68 -7.39
N LYS A 9 3.63 -9.63 -7.14
CA LYS A 9 3.21 -9.97 -5.77
C LYS A 9 4.39 -10.51 -4.97
N GLU A 10 5.22 -11.32 -5.62
CA GLU A 10 6.41 -11.96 -5.08
C GLU A 10 7.50 -10.93 -4.82
N SER A 11 7.78 -10.04 -5.78
CA SER A 11 8.82 -9.00 -5.60
C SER A 11 8.47 -8.07 -4.45
N LEU A 12 7.19 -7.70 -4.31
CA LEU A 12 6.71 -6.91 -3.19
C LEU A 12 6.82 -7.67 -1.86
N GLN A 13 6.50 -8.98 -1.83
CA GLN A 13 6.70 -9.79 -0.63
C GLN A 13 8.18 -9.85 -0.23
N THR A 14 9.10 -10.04 -1.18
CA THR A 14 10.54 -10.03 -0.92
C THR A 14 11.00 -8.70 -0.31
N MET A 15 10.43 -7.57 -0.74
CA MET A 15 10.72 -6.27 -0.14
C MET A 15 10.20 -6.16 1.31
N LEU A 16 9.05 -6.78 1.61
CA LEU A 16 8.44 -6.77 2.94
C LEU A 16 9.10 -7.74 3.92
N ASP A 17 9.74 -8.79 3.41
CA ASP A 17 10.49 -9.78 4.20
C ASP A 17 11.94 -9.34 4.49
N ASN A 18 12.32 -8.12 4.09
CA ASN A 18 13.65 -7.58 4.31
C ASN A 18 13.94 -7.42 5.82
N THR A 19 15.17 -7.74 6.23
CA THR A 19 15.61 -7.65 7.64
C THR A 19 15.78 -6.23 8.13
N ASN A 20 15.90 -5.24 7.24
CA ASN A 20 16.03 -3.83 7.59
C ASN A 20 14.65 -3.20 7.84
N PRO A 21 14.28 -2.87 9.10
CA PRO A 21 12.97 -2.32 9.42
C PRO A 21 12.73 -0.95 8.79
N ASN A 22 13.76 -0.12 8.63
CA ASN A 22 13.64 1.19 8.00
C ASN A 22 13.32 1.07 6.50
N TYR A 23 13.91 0.07 5.85
CA TYR A 23 13.59 -0.23 4.45
C TYR A 23 12.14 -0.66 4.31
N VAL A 24 11.69 -1.63 5.12
CA VAL A 24 10.31 -2.13 5.10
C VAL A 24 9.31 -1.00 5.40
N MET A 25 9.59 -0.17 6.41
CA MET A 25 8.80 1.02 6.73
C MET A 25 8.65 1.95 5.52
N ALA A 26 9.76 2.25 4.84
CA ALA A 26 9.74 3.13 3.68
C ALA A 26 8.95 2.52 2.51
N VAL A 27 9.07 1.21 2.27
CA VAL A 27 8.29 0.50 1.26
C VAL A 27 6.80 0.58 1.56
N VAL A 28 6.39 0.24 2.80
CA VAL A 28 4.99 0.30 3.24
C VAL A 28 4.46 1.74 3.13
N GLY A 29 5.17 2.72 3.69
CA GLY A 29 4.76 4.12 3.65
C GLY A 29 4.59 4.66 2.23
N ARG A 30 5.58 4.44 1.36
CA ARG A 30 5.50 4.88 -0.05
C ARG A 30 4.36 4.21 -0.80
N ALA A 31 4.18 2.91 -0.63
CA ALA A 31 3.09 2.17 -1.28
C ALA A 31 1.72 2.72 -0.87
N LEU A 32 1.50 2.89 0.44
CA LEU A 32 0.23 3.42 0.97
C LEU A 32 -0.04 4.85 0.50
N VAL A 33 0.99 5.69 0.39
CA VAL A 33 0.85 7.04 -0.16
C VAL A 33 0.39 7.01 -1.62
N GLN A 34 0.97 6.13 -2.44
CA GLN A 34 0.55 6.01 -3.84
C GLN A 34 -0.89 5.51 -3.96
N LEU A 35 -1.29 4.53 -3.14
CA LEU A 35 -2.68 4.07 -3.10
C LEU A 35 -3.63 5.17 -2.62
N HIS A 36 -3.24 5.94 -1.60
CA HIS A 36 -4.04 7.05 -1.10
C HIS A 36 -4.23 8.15 -2.14
N LYS A 37 -3.19 8.47 -2.92
CA LYS A 37 -3.28 9.45 -4.02
C LYS A 37 -4.28 9.05 -5.10
N ARG A 38 -4.50 7.75 -5.29
CA ARG A 38 -5.43 7.19 -6.28
C ARG A 38 -6.88 7.12 -5.82
N GLN A 39 -7.17 7.27 -4.52
CA GLN A 39 -8.55 7.45 -4.06
C GLN A 39 -9.14 8.75 -4.59
N THR A 40 -10.47 8.81 -4.68
CA THR A 40 -11.17 10.05 -4.99
C THR A 40 -11.02 11.07 -3.86
N GLU A 41 -11.24 12.36 -4.14
CA GLU A 41 -11.11 13.41 -3.12
C GLU A 41 -12.09 13.21 -1.94
N SER A 42 -13.31 12.76 -2.21
CA SER A 42 -14.31 12.44 -1.17
C SER A 42 -13.84 11.31 -0.25
N GLU A 43 -13.24 10.26 -0.82
CA GLU A 43 -12.69 9.12 -0.07
C GLU A 43 -11.44 9.52 0.74
N LYS A 44 -10.61 10.41 0.20
CA LYS A 44 -9.46 10.96 0.94
C LYS A 44 -9.90 11.74 2.16
N VAL A 45 -10.96 12.53 2.08
CA VAL A 45 -11.50 13.30 3.21
C VAL A 45 -12.11 12.37 4.25
N THR A 46 -12.98 11.46 3.82
CA THR A 46 -13.74 10.56 4.71
C THR A 46 -12.91 9.40 5.26
N ASN A 47 -11.73 9.12 4.69
CA ASN A 47 -10.93 7.92 4.94
C ASN A 47 -11.72 6.62 4.74
N SER A 48 -12.71 6.63 3.86
CA SER A 48 -13.52 5.45 3.54
C SER A 48 -13.63 5.34 2.04
N THR A 49 -13.54 4.12 1.52
CA THR A 49 -13.85 3.83 0.12
C THR A 49 -15.37 3.79 -0.03
N GLN A 50 -15.91 4.63 -0.89
CA GLN A 50 -17.33 4.66 -1.24
C GLN A 50 -17.53 4.23 -2.70
N GLU A 51 -16.50 4.40 -3.53
CA GLU A 51 -16.52 4.03 -4.94
C GLU A 51 -15.89 2.65 -5.14
N HIS A 52 -16.62 1.72 -5.74
CA HIS A 52 -16.16 0.35 -5.99
C HIS A 52 -15.50 0.19 -7.37
N ASN A 53 -14.61 1.12 -7.73
CA ASN A 53 -13.92 1.15 -9.03
C ASN A 53 -12.62 0.31 -9.07
N GLY A 54 -12.29 -0.39 -7.98
CA GLY A 54 -11.07 -1.20 -7.88
C GLY A 54 -9.77 -0.39 -7.73
N VAL A 55 -9.87 0.91 -7.47
CA VAL A 55 -8.74 1.84 -7.37
C VAL A 55 -8.59 2.36 -5.93
N GLY A 56 -7.35 2.50 -5.48
CA GLY A 56 -7.03 2.89 -4.11
C GLY A 56 -7.16 1.74 -3.12
N PHE A 57 -7.63 2.04 -1.91
CA PHE A 57 -7.84 1.03 -0.86
C PHE A 57 -9.16 0.30 -1.05
N ALA A 58 -9.22 -0.95 -0.59
CA ALA A 58 -10.50 -1.63 -0.41
C ALA A 58 -11.19 -1.09 0.85
N GLY A 59 -12.53 -1.12 0.90
CA GLY A 59 -13.31 -0.57 2.03
C GLY A 59 -12.86 -1.06 3.42
N CYS A 60 -12.50 -2.33 3.57
CA CYS A 60 -11.99 -2.87 4.84
C CYS A 60 -10.62 -2.33 5.28
N ASP A 61 -9.84 -1.82 4.32
CA ASP A 61 -8.51 -1.25 4.53
C ASP A 61 -8.51 0.27 4.49
N ALA A 62 -9.53 0.90 3.91
CA ALA A 62 -9.60 2.32 3.56
C ALA A 62 -9.25 3.26 4.71
N ARG A 63 -9.86 3.02 5.87
CA ARG A 63 -9.64 3.85 7.07
C ARG A 63 -8.20 3.77 7.55
N SER A 64 -7.71 2.56 7.78
CA SER A 64 -6.32 2.37 8.22
C SER A 64 -5.31 2.80 7.17
N GLY A 65 -5.55 2.48 5.88
CA GLY A 65 -4.66 2.83 4.78
C GLY A 65 -4.53 4.34 4.63
N SER A 66 -5.65 5.05 4.64
CA SER A 66 -5.65 6.52 4.54
C SER A 66 -4.98 7.16 5.76
N MET A 67 -5.26 6.68 6.97
CA MET A 67 -4.62 7.19 8.18
C MET A 67 -3.10 6.96 8.18
N THR A 68 -2.66 5.74 7.88
CA THR A 68 -1.23 5.40 7.81
C THR A 68 -0.51 6.17 6.70
N ALA A 69 -1.13 6.33 5.53
CA ALA A 69 -0.58 7.13 4.43
C ALA A 69 -0.42 8.61 4.81
N LYS A 70 -1.44 9.21 5.42
CA LYS A 70 -1.39 10.61 5.89
C LYS A 70 -0.35 10.80 6.99
N PHE A 71 -0.23 9.84 7.91
CA PHE A 71 0.79 9.87 8.95
C PHE A 71 2.19 9.84 8.34
N TYR A 72 2.44 8.95 7.37
CA TYR A 72 3.71 8.88 6.67
C TYR A 72 4.02 10.17 5.90
N LEU A 73 3.04 10.78 5.22
CA LEU A 73 3.22 12.07 4.55
C LEU A 73 3.65 13.18 5.51
N LYS A 74 3.07 13.20 6.72
CA LYS A 74 3.35 14.23 7.73
C LYS A 74 4.67 14.03 8.46
N HIS A 75 5.00 12.78 8.79
CA HIS A 75 6.12 12.46 9.69
C HIS A 75 7.30 11.77 9.02
N ASN A 76 7.16 11.34 7.77
CA ASN A 76 8.13 10.53 7.02
C ASN A 76 8.60 9.26 7.77
N LYS A 77 7.76 8.77 8.69
CA LYS A 77 7.95 7.56 9.48
C LYS A 77 6.60 6.87 9.73
N LEU A 78 6.64 5.61 10.13
CA LEU A 78 5.48 4.87 10.62
C LEU A 78 5.80 4.29 11.99
N GLU A 79 4.79 4.21 12.85
CA GLU A 79 4.89 3.48 14.10
C GLU A 79 4.77 1.96 13.85
N GLN A 80 5.42 1.16 14.68
CA GLN A 80 5.55 -0.29 14.49
C GLN A 80 4.18 -0.98 14.29
N TRP A 81 3.19 -0.65 15.12
CA TRP A 81 1.83 -1.20 15.03
C TRP A 81 1.13 -0.88 13.70
N MET A 82 1.48 0.24 13.05
CA MET A 82 0.95 0.59 11.73
C MET A 82 1.52 -0.37 10.68
N ILE A 83 2.82 -0.65 10.74
CA ILE A 83 3.55 -1.50 9.80
C ILE A 83 3.07 -2.95 9.94
N GLU A 84 2.96 -3.46 11.16
CA GLU A 84 2.55 -4.84 11.47
C GLU A 84 1.22 -5.22 10.83
N LYS A 85 0.26 -4.31 10.78
CA LYS A 85 -1.03 -4.55 10.10
C LYS A 85 -0.84 -4.89 8.62
N TRP A 86 0.09 -4.23 7.94
CA TRP A 86 0.36 -4.41 6.51
C TRP A 86 1.26 -5.62 6.24
N LEU A 87 2.12 -5.96 7.18
CA LEU A 87 2.96 -7.15 7.15
C LEU A 87 2.20 -8.44 7.47
N LYS A 88 1.08 -8.35 8.21
CA LYS A 88 0.26 -9.51 8.58
C LYS A 88 -0.05 -10.38 7.36
N ARG A 89 0.40 -11.63 7.42
CA ARG A 89 0.22 -12.63 6.37
C ARG A 89 -1.18 -13.24 6.43
N GLY A 90 -1.76 -13.47 5.25
CA GLY A 90 -2.99 -14.26 5.11
C GLY A 90 -2.72 -15.76 5.07
N SER A 91 -3.78 -16.56 4.92
CA SER A 91 -3.68 -18.02 4.71
C SER A 91 -2.90 -18.39 3.45
N ASN A 92 -2.82 -17.48 2.49
CA ASN A 92 -2.04 -17.64 1.26
C ASN A 92 -0.53 -17.38 1.44
N GLY A 93 -0.06 -17.07 2.66
CA GLY A 93 1.35 -16.80 2.95
C GLY A 93 1.84 -15.40 2.59
N PHE A 94 1.00 -14.56 1.98
CA PHE A 94 1.38 -13.20 1.57
C PHE A 94 0.88 -12.13 2.54
N SER A 95 1.66 -11.08 2.70
CA SER A 95 1.33 -9.90 3.50
C SER A 95 0.16 -9.12 2.88
N ARG A 96 -0.66 -8.48 3.72
CA ARG A 96 -1.85 -7.72 3.30
C ARG A 96 -1.57 -6.69 2.20
N LEU A 97 -0.42 -6.00 2.25
CA LEU A 97 -0.05 -5.00 1.23
C LEU A 97 0.06 -5.59 -0.19
N THR A 98 0.45 -6.87 -0.31
CA THR A 98 0.64 -7.52 -1.61
C THR A 98 -0.64 -7.56 -2.45
N LYS A 99 -1.83 -7.48 -1.82
CA LYS A 99 -3.13 -7.35 -2.50
C LYS A 99 -3.14 -6.22 -3.54
N TYR A 100 -2.38 -5.15 -3.29
CA TYR A 100 -2.38 -3.94 -4.11
C TYR A 100 -1.26 -3.92 -5.17
N HIS A 101 -0.53 -5.02 -5.37
CA HIS A 101 0.63 -5.09 -6.27
C HIS A 101 0.30 -4.59 -7.69
N ALA A 102 -0.86 -4.95 -8.24
CA ALA A 102 -1.25 -4.55 -9.60
C ALA A 102 -1.38 -3.02 -9.74
N GLN A 103 -1.97 -2.35 -8.75
CA GLN A 103 -2.09 -0.89 -8.74
C GLN A 103 -0.73 -0.22 -8.55
N LEU A 104 0.13 -0.77 -7.69
CA LEU A 104 1.48 -0.27 -7.47
C LEU A 104 2.35 -0.42 -8.73
N ASN A 105 2.18 -1.52 -9.46
CA ASN A 105 2.85 -1.74 -10.74
C ASN A 105 2.44 -0.69 -11.78
N GLN A 106 1.14 -0.36 -11.87
CA GLN A 106 0.67 0.72 -12.74
C GLN A 106 1.35 2.04 -12.39
N VAL A 107 1.44 2.38 -11.10
CA VAL A 107 2.13 3.61 -10.66
C VAL A 107 3.63 3.59 -11.00
N ALA A 108 4.28 2.44 -10.90
CA ALA A 108 5.69 2.30 -11.26
C ALA A 108 5.94 2.43 -12.77
N THR A 109 4.99 2.00 -13.60
CA THR A 109 5.11 2.00 -15.06
C THR A 109 4.71 3.34 -15.68
N SER A 110 3.86 4.13 -15.00
CA SER A 110 3.42 5.45 -15.47
C SER A 110 4.41 6.59 -15.19
N LYS A 111 5.61 6.27 -14.70
CA LYS A 111 6.71 7.23 -14.50
C LYS A 111 7.77 7.07 -15.57
#